data_AF-A0A4P7U7G3-F1
#
_entry.id   AF-A0A4P7U7G3-F1
#
_cell.length_a   1.000
_cell.length_b   1.000
_cell.length_c   1.000
_cell.angle_alpha   90.00
_cell.angle_beta   90.00
_cell.angle_gamma   90.00
#
_symmetry.space_group_name_H-M   'P 1'
#
loop_
_entity.id
_entity.type
_entity.pdbx_description
1 polymer ?
#
loop_
_entity_poly.entity_id
_entity_poly.type
_entity_poly.pdbx_seq_one_letter_code
_entity_poly.pdbx_strand_id
1 'polypeptide(L)'
;MVPLHPPASRFEPDGPVEHAVVAAAEAFGTTPEVLLGADRSRAAADGRAVAMTAARIQGHSLPSIARHFDRDHTTVLQATRRIANPPH
;
A
#
# COMPACT_ATOMS: atom_id res chain seq x y z
N MET A 1 -17.57 19.27 18.28
CA MET A 1 -17.19 18.21 17.32
C MET A 1 -15.88 18.62 16.68
N VAL A 2 -14.79 17.95 17.04
CA VAL A 2 -13.50 18.10 16.33
C VAL A 2 -13.59 17.18 15.10
N PRO A 3 -13.37 17.65 13.88
CA PRO A 3 -13.26 16.75 12.75
C PRO A 3 -11.98 15.91 12.94
N LEU A 4 -12.15 14.60 13.15
CA LEU A 4 -11.08 13.59 13.18
C LEU A 4 -10.62 13.23 11.75
N HIS A 5 -10.50 14.22 10.86
CA HIS A 5 -9.87 13.95 9.57
C HIS A 5 -8.36 14.14 9.73
N PRO A 6 -7.53 13.11 9.45
CA PRO A 6 -6.10 13.33 9.23
C PRO A 6 -5.93 14.35 8.08
N PRO A 7 -4.80 15.07 8.00
CA PRO A 7 -4.58 16.00 6.90
C PRO A 7 -4.81 15.24 5.59
N ALA A 8 -5.76 15.72 4.80
CA ALA A 8 -6.11 15.14 3.51
C ALA A 8 -4.81 14.98 2.72
N SER A 9 -4.41 13.74 2.52
CA SER A 9 -3.23 13.39 1.76
C SER A 9 -3.29 14.13 0.43
N ARG A 10 -2.24 14.91 0.10
CA ARG A 10 -2.15 15.62 -1.18
C ARG A 10 -1.95 14.67 -2.37
N PHE A 11 -1.94 13.37 -2.11
CA PHE A 11 -1.85 12.33 -3.10
C PHE A 11 -3.18 12.26 -3.87
N GLU A 12 -3.30 13.02 -4.95
CA GLU A 12 -4.31 12.75 -5.97
C GLU A 12 -3.87 11.49 -6.72
N PRO A 13 -4.61 10.37 -6.61
CA PRO A 13 -4.21 9.14 -7.28
C PRO A 13 -4.43 9.29 -8.78
N ASP A 14 -3.36 9.52 -9.54
CA ASP A 14 -3.35 9.54 -11.01
C ASP A 14 -3.52 8.13 -11.62
N GLY A 15 -3.54 7.09 -10.78
CA GLY A 15 -3.60 5.70 -11.22
C GLY A 15 -4.16 4.71 -10.17
N PRO A 16 -4.52 3.50 -10.63
CA PRO A 16 -5.12 2.46 -9.80
C PRO A 16 -4.21 1.93 -8.66
N VAL A 17 -2.89 2.02 -8.83
CA VAL A 17 -1.93 1.63 -7.77
C VAL A 17 -1.94 2.67 -6.65
N GLU A 18 -1.99 3.95 -7.01
CA GLU A 18 -2.08 5.08 -6.10
C GLU A 18 -3.40 5.06 -5.31
N HIS A 19 -4.51 4.72 -5.96
CA HIS A 19 -5.79 4.48 -5.27
C HIS A 19 -5.67 3.38 -4.20
N ALA A 20 -4.99 2.28 -4.51
CA ALA A 20 -4.77 1.20 -3.55
C ALA A 20 -3.88 1.63 -2.38
N VAL A 21 -2.89 2.49 -2.62
CA VAL A 21 -2.03 3.06 -1.57
C VAL A 21 -2.83 3.98 -0.65
N VAL A 22 -3.64 4.88 -1.19
CA VAL A 22 -4.48 5.79 -0.40
C VAL A 22 -5.46 5.01 0.47
N ALA A 23 -6.19 4.06 -0.11
CA ALA A 23 -7.15 3.24 0.63
C ALA A 23 -6.48 2.40 1.73
N ALA A 24 -5.30 1.84 1.46
CA ALA A 24 -4.54 1.11 2.47
C ALA A 24 -4.00 2.04 3.56
N ALA A 25 -3.55 3.24 3.23
CA ALA A 25 -3.06 4.18 4.23
C ALA A 25 -4.15 4.53 5.25
N GLU A 26 -5.36 4.82 4.78
CA GLU A 26 -6.52 5.10 5.63
C GLU A 26 -6.90 3.90 6.50
N ALA A 27 -6.97 2.69 5.93
CA ALA A 27 -7.34 1.48 6.66
C ALA A 27 -6.35 1.12 7.78
N PHE A 28 -5.07 1.50 7.64
CA PHE A 28 -4.01 1.21 8.61
C PHE A 28 -3.66 2.40 9.50
N GLY A 29 -4.40 3.51 9.43
CA GLY A 29 -4.15 4.71 10.23
C GLY A 29 -2.80 5.36 9.96
N THR A 30 -2.33 5.29 8.71
CA THR A 30 -1.05 5.84 8.25
C THR A 30 -1.26 6.78 7.06
N THR A 31 -0.20 7.21 6.39
CA THR A 31 -0.29 8.07 5.20
C THR A 31 0.33 7.40 3.97
N PRO A 32 -0.08 7.78 2.74
CA PRO A 32 0.53 7.27 1.51
C PRO A 32 2.05 7.45 1.46
N GLU A 33 2.57 8.57 1.96
CA GLU A 33 4.00 8.85 2.03
C GLU A 33 4.73 7.85 2.94
N VAL A 34 4.10 7.46 4.05
CA VAL A 34 4.65 6.41 4.92
C VAL A 34 4.65 5.06 4.19
N LEU A 35 3.59 4.72 3.47
CA LEU A 35 3.52 3.48 2.68
C LEU A 35 4.48 3.46 1.49
N LEU A 36 4.79 4.58 0.86
CA LEU A 36 5.78 4.65 -0.21
C LEU A 36 7.21 4.79 0.33
N GLY A 37 7.36 5.27 1.57
CA GLY A 37 8.63 5.50 2.22
C GLY A 37 9.32 4.26 2.81
N ALA A 38 10.37 4.52 3.58
CA ALA A 38 11.22 3.49 4.19
C ALA A 38 10.73 2.97 5.56
N ASP A 39 9.62 3.49 6.08
CA ASP A 39 9.10 3.18 7.42
C ASP A 39 8.86 1.66 7.61
N ARG A 40 9.40 1.09 8.69
CA ARG A 40 9.34 -0.36 8.95
C ARG A 40 8.34 -0.73 10.05
N SER A 41 7.49 0.19 10.48
CA SER A 41 6.42 -0.11 11.43
C SER A 41 5.50 -1.20 10.89
N ARG A 42 4.89 -1.96 11.80
CA ARG A 42 3.99 -3.06 11.43
C ARG A 42 2.82 -2.56 10.58
N ALA A 43 2.22 -1.42 10.96
CA ALA A 43 1.15 -0.78 10.23
C ALA A 43 1.57 -0.40 8.80
N ALA A 44 2.76 0.20 8.62
CA ALA A 44 3.25 0.54 7.29
C ALA A 44 3.58 -0.71 6.45
N ALA A 45 4.14 -1.75 7.06
CA ALA A 45 4.44 -3.01 6.36
C ALA A 45 3.17 -3.75 5.92
N ASP A 46 2.17 -3.84 6.80
CA ASP A 46 0.88 -4.48 6.50
C ASP A 46 0.09 -3.67 5.47
N GLY A 47 0.02 -2.35 5.62
CA GLY A 47 -0.63 -1.45 4.66
C GLY A 47 -0.01 -1.54 3.26
N ARG A 48 1.33 -1.58 3.15
CA ARG A 48 2.00 -1.82 1.85
C ARG A 48 1.63 -3.15 1.24
N ALA A 49 1.62 -4.22 2.05
CA ALA A 49 1.29 -5.55 1.54
C ALA A 49 -0.14 -5.58 0.99
N VAL A 50 -1.08 -4.90 1.65
CA VAL A 50 -2.47 -4.75 1.21
C VAL A 50 -2.56 -3.97 -0.09
N ALA A 51 -1.92 -2.79 -0.17
CA ALA A 51 -1.91 -1.97 -1.38
C ALA A 51 -1.33 -2.72 -2.59
N MET A 52 -0.18 -3.38 -2.41
CA MET A 52 0.46 -4.21 -3.44
C MET A 52 -0.45 -5.36 -3.91
N THR A 53 -1.15 -6.01 -2.98
CA THR A 53 -2.05 -7.13 -3.31
C THR A 53 -3.32 -6.65 -3.99
N ALA A 54 -3.89 -5.53 -3.55
CA ALA A 54 -5.05 -4.93 -4.20
C ALA A 54 -4.75 -4.54 -5.65
N ALA A 55 -3.61 -3.89 -5.90
CA ALA A 55 -3.15 -3.59 -7.25
C ALA A 55 -2.92 -4.87 -8.08
N ARG A 56 -2.49 -5.98 -7.46
CA ARG A 56 -2.37 -7.28 -8.14
C ARG A 56 -3.71 -7.88 -8.54
N ILE A 57 -4.72 -7.78 -7.69
CA ILE A 57 -6.07 -8.28 -7.96
C ILE A 57 -6.69 -7.52 -9.15
N GLN A 58 -6.38 -6.23 -9.29
CA GLN A 58 -6.81 -5.40 -10.44
C GLN A 58 -6.04 -5.69 -11.74
N GLY A 59 -5.08 -6.62 -11.74
CA GLY A 59 -4.40 -7.09 -12.95
C GLY A 59 -3.04 -6.44 -13.27
N HIS A 60 -2.55 -5.50 -12.46
CA HIS A 60 -1.26 -4.84 -12.71
C HIS A 60 -0.07 -5.77 -12.58
N SER A 61 0.94 -5.70 -13.45
CA SER A 61 2.15 -6.56 -13.41
C SER A 61 3.00 -6.37 -12.13
N LEU A 62 3.75 -7.40 -11.70
CA LEU A 62 4.58 -7.32 -10.46
C LEU A 62 5.63 -6.21 -10.60
N PRO A 63 6.34 -6.08 -11.74
CA PRO A 63 7.26 -4.97 -11.96
C PRO A 63 6.58 -3.60 -11.96
N SER A 64 5.38 -3.48 -12.54
CA SER A 64 4.66 -2.20 -12.58
C SER A 64 4.32 -1.70 -11.18
N ILE A 65 3.81 -2.57 -10.32
CA ILE A 65 3.50 -2.22 -8.93
C ILE A 65 4.79 -1.89 -8.18
N ALA A 66 5.82 -2.73 -8.31
CA ALA A 66 7.07 -2.56 -7.58
C ALA A 66 7.75 -1.20 -7.86
N ARG A 67 7.64 -0.70 -9.11
CA ARG A 67 8.09 0.65 -9.49
C ARG A 67 7.41 1.76 -8.71
N HIS A 68 6.12 1.63 -8.38
CA HIS A 68 5.41 2.65 -7.61
C HIS A 68 5.89 2.70 -6.16
N PHE A 69 6.32 1.57 -5.61
CA PHE A 69 6.81 1.47 -4.24
C PHE A 69 8.34 1.63 -4.11
N ASP A 70 9.05 1.87 -5.23
CA ASP A 70 10.51 1.84 -5.29
C ASP A 70 11.09 0.54 -4.67
N ARG A 71 10.52 -0.62 -5.07
CA ARG A 71 10.91 -1.96 -4.58
C ARG A 71 11.23 -2.92 -5.71
N ASP A 72 11.86 -4.03 -5.34
CA ASP A 72 12.00 -5.17 -6.24
C ASP A 72 10.66 -5.91 -6.41
N HIS A 73 10.43 -6.45 -7.61
CA HIS A 73 9.23 -7.20 -7.96
C HIS A 73 8.96 -8.41 -7.05
N THR A 74 10.00 -9.03 -6.48
CA THR A 74 9.84 -10.11 -5.50
C THR A 74 9.17 -9.63 -4.22
N THR A 75 9.29 -8.35 -3.86
CA THR A 75 8.58 -7.75 -2.71
C THR A 75 7.07 -7.87 -2.89
N VAL A 76 6.57 -7.59 -4.10
CA VAL A 76 5.13 -7.70 -4.43
C VAL A 76 4.68 -9.16 -4.40
N LEU A 77 5.55 -10.09 -4.81
CA LEU A 77 5.29 -11.53 -4.71
C LEU A 77 5.21 -12.00 -3.25
N GLN A 78 6.10 -11.52 -2.37
CA GLN A 78 6.06 -11.86 -0.95
C GLN A 78 4.84 -11.25 -0.25
N ALA A 79 4.48 -10.00 -0.60
CA ALA A 79 3.28 -9.33 -0.09
C ALA A 79 2.00 -10.12 -0.42
N THR A 80 1.83 -10.50 -1.69
CA THR A 80 0.66 -11.29 -2.13
C THR A 80 0.59 -12.65 -1.46
N ARG A 81 1.72 -13.35 -1.31
CA ARG A 81 1.78 -14.64 -0.59
C ARG A 81 1.42 -14.49 0.88
N ARG A 82 1.91 -13.45 1.55
CA ARG A 82 1.62 -13.17 2.96
C ARG A 82 0.13 -12.89 3.20
N ILE A 83 -0.54 -12.20 2.28
CA ILE A 83 -1.98 -11.92 2.39
C ILE A 83 -2.82 -13.15 2.09
N ALA A 84 -2.42 -13.97 1.10
CA ALA A 84 -3.11 -15.21 0.79
C ALA A 84 -2.97 -16.26 1.92
N ASN A 85 -1.83 -16.26 2.60
CA ASN A 85 -1.53 -17.18 3.71
C ASN A 85 -1.14 -16.39 4.96
N PRO A 86 -2.12 -15.77 5.66
CA PRO A 86 -1.84 -15.08 6.91
C PRO A 86 -1.30 -16.09 7.95
N PRO A 87 -0.25 -15.74 8.71
CA PRO A 87 0.24 -16.61 9.78
C PRO A 87 -0.87 -16.84 10.82
N HIS A 88 -1.06 -18.10 11.20
CA HIS A 88 -2.02 -18.54 12.22
C HIS A 88 -1.63 -18.06 13.62
#